data_AF-A0A849WDF8-F1
#
_entry.id   AF-A0A849WDF8-F1
#
_cell.length_a   1.000
_cell.length_b   1.000
_cell.length_c   1.000
_cell.angle_alpha   90.00
_cell.angle_beta   90.00
_cell.angle_gamma   90.00
#
_symmetry.space_group_name_H-M   'P 1'
#
loop_
_entity.id
_entity.type
_entity.pdbx_description
1 polymer ?
#
loop_
_entity_poly.entity_id
_entity_poly.type
_entity_poly.pdbx_seq_one_letter_code
_entity_poly.pdbx_strand_id
1 'polypeptide(L)'
;MLGKKVIYLILFSAILFCQFSSAAIIGAPGWVAFSGTLSDSNQTWASEQGPINSYSSAVLGYTFAAGEEFNVTASWGHDYRGVGMVYGTNVSHTNFGTYSADGYGPYFGAMNTTGFASNYASTNGANYYGQYMYDGSTAIRYFQWNRTGNVLSISYRDSLASSWTNVIAPITIASNQKVVIGIGEANPNETSPLKLLSFYSSNMNQVPEPGTLISFLIAALLGLGLHKKTRR
;
A
#
# COMPACT_ATOMS: atom_id res chain seq x y z
N MET A 1 27.36 18.35 -27.12
CA MET A 1 27.67 18.57 -25.69
C MET A 1 26.51 19.31 -25.05
N LEU A 2 25.75 18.67 -24.15
CA LEU A 2 24.75 19.38 -23.36
C LEU A 2 25.48 20.43 -22.50
N GLY A 3 25.10 21.70 -22.60
CA GLY A 3 25.73 22.77 -21.83
C GLY A 3 25.53 22.55 -20.34
N LYS A 4 26.55 22.87 -19.52
CA LYS A 4 26.55 22.69 -18.05
C LYS A 4 25.25 23.15 -17.37
N LYS A 5 24.60 24.20 -17.86
CA LYS A 5 23.29 24.71 -17.37
C LYS A 5 22.15 23.70 -17.48
N VAL A 6 22.12 22.88 -18.54
CA VAL A 6 21.09 21.85 -18.74
C VAL A 6 21.30 20.68 -17.76
N ILE A 7 22.56 20.35 -17.48
CA ILE A 7 22.91 19.30 -16.49
C ILE A 7 22.48 19.73 -15.08
N TYR A 8 22.73 21.00 -14.70
CA TYR A 8 22.27 21.53 -13.41
C TYR A 8 20.74 21.59 -13.31
N LEU A 9 20.02 21.90 -14.40
CA LEU A 9 18.57 21.88 -14.40
C LEU A 9 18.01 20.46 -14.25
N ILE A 10 18.63 19.46 -14.91
CA ILE A 10 18.26 18.05 -14.76
C ILE A 10 18.53 17.56 -13.33
N LEU A 11 19.70 17.89 -12.75
CA LEU A 11 20.01 17.55 -11.35
C LEU A 11 19.07 18.26 -10.37
N PHE A 12 18.77 19.54 -10.58
CA PHE A 12 17.86 20.29 -9.71
C PHE A 12 16.43 19.74 -9.79
N SER A 13 15.95 19.38 -10.99
CA SER A 13 14.65 18.71 -11.16
C SER A 13 14.63 17.32 -10.53
N ALA A 14 15.72 16.55 -10.61
CA ALA A 14 15.84 15.24 -9.96
C ALA A 14 15.88 15.36 -8.43
N ILE A 15 16.57 16.38 -7.88
CA ILE A 15 16.60 16.67 -6.44
C ILE A 15 15.23 17.16 -5.95
N LEU A 16 14.55 18.02 -6.71
CA LEU A 16 13.18 18.44 -6.40
C LEU A 16 12.22 17.24 -6.43
N PHE A 17 12.42 16.28 -7.35
CA PHE A 17 11.66 15.02 -7.41
C PHE A 17 11.93 14.10 -6.21
N CYS A 18 13.18 14.02 -5.73
CA CYS A 18 13.53 13.27 -4.52
C CYS A 18 12.90 13.89 -3.25
N GLN A 19 12.63 15.20 -3.24
CA GLN A 19 11.97 15.88 -2.12
C GLN A 19 10.44 15.71 -2.10
N PHE A 20 9.82 15.10 -3.12
CA PHE A 20 8.40 14.73 -3.10
C PHE A 20 8.12 13.32 -2.56
N SER A 21 9.06 12.73 -1.81
CA SER A 21 8.87 11.42 -1.15
C SER A 21 7.81 11.40 -0.02
N SER A 22 7.04 12.48 0.12
CA SER A 22 5.86 12.60 0.99
C SER A 22 4.61 13.13 0.27
N ALA A 23 4.61 13.24 -1.06
CA ALA A 23 3.43 13.67 -1.79
C ALA A 23 2.44 12.50 -1.91
N ALA A 24 1.17 12.75 -1.59
CA ALA A 24 0.11 11.79 -1.81
C ALA A 24 0.13 11.30 -3.27
N ILE A 25 0.08 9.98 -3.47
CA ILE A 25 -0.14 9.32 -4.76
C ILE A 25 -1.50 9.79 -5.28
N ILE A 26 -1.46 10.71 -6.25
CA ILE A 26 -2.67 11.32 -6.82
C ILE A 26 -3.59 10.24 -7.37
N GLY A 27 -4.83 10.23 -6.91
CA GLY A 27 -5.87 9.30 -7.34
C GLY A 27 -5.90 7.97 -6.58
N ALA A 28 -4.89 7.62 -5.79
CA ALA A 28 -4.91 6.39 -5.00
C ALA A 28 -5.84 6.50 -3.78
N PRO A 29 -6.51 5.40 -3.38
CA PRO A 29 -7.25 5.34 -2.12
C PRO A 29 -6.28 5.44 -0.93
N GLY A 30 -6.73 6.07 0.15
CA GLY A 30 -6.00 6.12 1.43
C GLY A 30 -6.40 4.99 2.38
N TRP A 31 -5.72 4.88 3.51
CA TRP A 31 -6.05 4.00 4.61
C TRP A 31 -7.30 4.45 5.36
N VAL A 32 -8.02 3.48 5.92
CA VAL A 32 -9.07 3.65 6.92
C VAL A 32 -8.63 2.86 8.13
N ALA A 33 -8.49 3.53 9.28
CA ALA A 33 -7.91 2.94 10.47
C ALA A 33 -8.93 2.83 11.61
N PHE A 34 -8.82 1.76 12.40
CA PHE A 34 -9.56 1.58 13.65
C PHE A 34 -9.05 2.54 14.73
N SER A 35 -7.73 2.64 14.85
CA SER A 35 -6.98 3.46 15.80
C SER A 35 -5.72 4.01 15.12
N GLY A 36 -5.00 4.89 15.80
CA GLY A 36 -3.86 5.60 15.24
C GLY A 36 -4.23 6.89 14.51
N THR A 37 -3.23 7.54 13.91
CA THR A 37 -3.39 8.83 13.22
C THR A 37 -3.15 8.68 11.74
N LEU A 38 -4.05 9.24 10.93
CA LEU A 38 -3.94 9.32 9.47
C LEU A 38 -3.38 10.68 9.06
N SER A 39 -2.46 10.69 8.09
CA SER A 39 -1.92 11.91 7.46
C SER A 39 -1.73 11.71 5.96
N ASP A 40 -1.29 12.77 5.26
CA ASP A 40 -0.96 12.74 3.82
C ASP A 40 -2.12 12.23 2.95
N SER A 41 -3.31 12.81 3.14
CA SER A 41 -4.54 12.34 2.48
C SER A 41 -4.83 10.87 2.75
N ASN A 42 -4.57 10.46 4.00
CA ASN A 42 -4.69 9.10 4.53
C ASN A 42 -3.72 8.09 3.92
N GLN A 43 -2.65 8.52 3.24
CA GLN A 43 -1.65 7.58 2.71
C GLN A 43 -0.60 7.16 3.72
N THR A 44 -0.54 7.88 4.84
CA THR A 44 0.29 7.54 5.99
C THR A 44 -0.62 7.22 7.19
N TRP A 45 -0.28 6.14 7.90
CA TRP A 45 -0.95 5.72 9.12
C TRP A 45 0.10 5.43 10.21
N ALA A 46 0.03 6.18 11.31
CA ALA A 46 0.84 5.94 12.50
C ALA A 46 0.01 5.19 13.54
N SER A 47 0.34 3.93 13.79
CA SER A 47 -0.44 3.00 14.61
C SER A 47 -0.52 3.43 16.08
N GLU A 48 0.57 3.96 16.62
CA GLU A 48 0.70 4.34 18.04
C GLU A 48 0.42 5.80 18.35
N GLN A 49 0.23 6.63 17.33
CA GLN A 49 -0.10 8.03 17.55
C GLN A 49 -1.62 8.15 17.66
N GLY A 50 -2.16 8.28 18.87
CA GLY A 50 -3.60 8.42 19.08
C GLY A 50 -4.07 8.07 20.48
N PRO A 51 -5.39 8.04 20.72
CA PRO A 51 -5.98 7.86 22.06
C PRO A 51 -5.95 6.40 22.59
N ILE A 52 -5.31 5.44 21.92
CA ILE A 52 -5.41 4.02 22.25
C ILE A 52 -4.01 3.38 22.27
N ASN A 53 -3.54 2.96 23.45
CA ASN A 53 -2.34 2.12 23.64
C ASN A 53 -2.74 0.64 23.56
N SER A 54 -3.18 0.18 22.38
CA SER A 54 -3.70 -1.17 22.18
C SER A 54 -3.52 -1.57 20.71
N TYR A 55 -3.89 -2.81 20.35
CA TYR A 55 -3.76 -3.32 18.99
C TYR A 55 -4.46 -2.40 18.00
N SER A 56 -3.79 -2.15 16.89
CA SER A 56 -4.22 -1.19 15.89
C SER A 56 -4.25 -1.81 14.50
N SER A 57 -5.19 -1.38 13.66
CA SER A 57 -5.26 -1.84 12.29
C SER A 57 -5.78 -0.79 11.33
N ALA A 58 -5.42 -0.97 10.06
CA ALA A 58 -5.93 -0.23 8.93
C ALA A 58 -6.26 -1.15 7.76
N VAL A 59 -7.31 -0.79 7.02
CA VAL A 59 -7.61 -1.32 5.69
C VAL A 59 -7.33 -0.26 4.65
N LEU A 60 -6.99 -0.68 3.44
CA LEU A 60 -7.06 0.26 2.32
C LEU A 60 -8.54 0.62 2.09
N GLY A 61 -8.84 1.90 1.90
CA GLY A 61 -10.16 2.43 1.60
C GLY A 61 -10.65 2.08 0.19
N TYR A 62 -10.48 0.82 -0.21
CA TYR A 62 -10.77 0.31 -1.54
C TYR A 62 -11.12 -1.17 -1.48
N THR A 63 -12.15 -1.56 -2.23
CA THR A 63 -12.54 -2.96 -2.43
C THR A 63 -12.23 -3.33 -3.87
N PHE A 64 -11.24 -4.18 -4.09
CA PHE A 64 -10.92 -4.71 -5.41
C PHE A 64 -12.06 -5.59 -5.91
N ALA A 65 -12.55 -5.33 -7.12
CA ALA A 65 -13.63 -6.06 -7.71
C ALA A 65 -13.24 -7.52 -8.06
N ALA A 66 -14.25 -8.31 -8.39
CA ALA A 66 -14.04 -9.65 -8.93
C ALA A 66 -13.23 -9.57 -10.23
N GLY A 67 -12.16 -10.36 -10.34
CA GLY A 67 -11.27 -10.38 -11.50
C GLY A 67 -10.32 -9.18 -11.63
N GLU A 68 -10.37 -8.22 -10.70
CA GLU A 68 -9.49 -7.05 -10.73
C GLU A 68 -8.07 -7.43 -10.31
N GLU A 69 -7.10 -7.21 -11.19
CA GLU A 69 -5.69 -7.39 -10.87
C GLU A 69 -5.16 -6.17 -10.13
N PHE A 70 -4.27 -6.39 -9.16
CA PHE A 70 -3.70 -5.29 -8.39
C PHE A 70 -2.30 -5.59 -7.87
N ASN A 71 -1.58 -4.52 -7.60
CA ASN A 71 -0.31 -4.54 -6.89
C ASN A 71 -0.25 -3.30 -6.00
N VAL A 72 -0.26 -3.52 -4.69
CA VAL A 72 -0.18 -2.44 -3.70
C VAL A 72 1.07 -2.66 -2.87
N THR A 73 1.88 -1.62 -2.71
CA THR A 73 3.06 -1.69 -1.84
C THR A 73 3.02 -0.61 -0.77
N ALA A 74 3.50 -0.97 0.41
CA ALA A 74 3.62 -0.07 1.55
C ALA A 74 4.93 -0.33 2.32
N SER A 75 5.39 0.64 3.11
CA SER A 75 6.49 0.46 4.06
C SER A 75 6.05 0.70 5.49
N TRP A 76 6.58 -0.06 6.44
CA TRP A 76 6.31 0.13 7.87
C TRP A 76 7.46 -0.35 8.74
N GLY A 77 7.82 0.40 9.77
CA GLY A 77 8.85 0.04 10.75
C GLY A 77 8.23 -0.25 12.11
N HIS A 78 7.99 -1.53 12.41
CA HIS A 78 7.19 -1.95 13.57
C HIS A 78 7.40 -3.45 13.91
N ASP A 79 7.78 -3.88 15.10
CA ASP A 79 8.19 -5.28 15.35
C ASP A 79 7.08 -6.37 15.30
N TYR A 80 5.82 -6.00 15.56
CA TYR A 80 4.63 -6.85 15.48
C TYR A 80 3.76 -6.46 14.26
N ARG A 81 3.87 -7.13 13.10
CA ARG A 81 3.05 -6.78 11.89
C ARG A 81 2.11 -7.91 11.48
N GLY A 82 0.81 -7.70 11.54
CA GLY A 82 -0.18 -8.53 10.85
C GLY A 82 -0.45 -7.98 9.45
N VAL A 83 -0.37 -8.82 8.41
CA VAL A 83 -0.67 -8.44 7.02
C VAL A 83 -1.68 -9.42 6.43
N GLY A 84 -2.71 -8.90 5.76
CA GLY A 84 -3.76 -9.79 5.27
C GLY A 84 -4.62 -9.24 4.14
N MET A 85 -5.42 -10.15 3.61
CA MET A 85 -6.48 -9.93 2.65
C MET A 85 -7.76 -10.61 3.15
N VAL A 86 -8.88 -9.90 3.09
CA VAL A 86 -10.21 -10.49 3.28
C VAL A 86 -10.86 -10.58 1.91
N TYR A 87 -11.31 -11.78 1.52
CA TYR A 87 -11.82 -12.05 0.18
C TYR A 87 -13.12 -12.85 0.20
N GLY A 88 -13.99 -12.59 -0.77
CA GLY A 88 -15.32 -13.20 -0.85
C GLY A 88 -16.22 -12.49 -1.85
N THR A 89 -17.42 -13.00 -2.09
CA THR A 89 -18.36 -12.39 -3.06
C THR A 89 -18.95 -11.07 -2.56
N ASN A 90 -19.16 -10.97 -1.24
CA ASN A 90 -19.84 -9.86 -0.58
C ASN A 90 -18.92 -9.08 0.38
N VAL A 91 -17.60 -9.14 0.19
CA VAL A 91 -16.66 -8.37 1.02
C VAL A 91 -16.60 -6.91 0.60
N SER A 92 -16.39 -6.02 1.57
CA SER A 92 -16.23 -4.59 1.35
C SER A 92 -15.42 -3.95 2.47
N HIS A 93 -14.46 -3.08 2.13
CA HIS A 93 -13.70 -2.30 3.12
C HIS A 93 -14.60 -1.42 3.98
N THR A 94 -15.79 -1.04 3.50
CA THR A 94 -16.77 -0.25 4.27
C THR A 94 -17.39 -1.02 5.45
N ASN A 95 -17.18 -2.34 5.53
CA ASN A 95 -17.58 -3.14 6.69
C ASN A 95 -16.48 -3.27 7.75
N PHE A 96 -15.29 -2.72 7.49
CA PHE A 96 -14.24 -2.61 8.49
C PHE A 96 -14.66 -1.60 9.57
N GLY A 97 -14.39 -1.94 10.83
CA GLY A 97 -14.76 -1.10 11.96
C GLY A 97 -14.10 -1.57 13.26
N THR A 98 -14.84 -1.45 14.36
CA THR A 98 -14.32 -1.65 15.72
C THR A 98 -14.42 -3.09 16.24
N TYR A 99 -14.54 -4.08 15.34
CA TYR A 99 -14.77 -5.46 15.73
C TYR A 99 -13.47 -6.23 15.94
N SER A 100 -13.30 -6.83 17.12
CA SER A 100 -12.24 -7.81 17.36
C SER A 100 -12.74 -8.84 18.37
N ALA A 101 -12.35 -10.10 18.17
CA ALA A 101 -12.47 -11.14 19.18
C ALA A 101 -11.36 -11.05 20.24
N ASP A 102 -10.31 -10.27 19.97
CA ASP A 102 -9.23 -9.98 20.91
C ASP A 102 -9.58 -8.76 21.78
N GLY A 103 -9.39 -8.89 23.08
CA GLY A 103 -9.68 -7.81 24.04
C GLY A 103 -8.80 -6.58 23.88
N TYR A 104 -7.64 -6.71 23.21
CA TYR A 104 -6.75 -5.60 22.90
C TYR A 104 -7.09 -4.92 21.57
N GLY A 105 -8.04 -5.42 20.79
CA GLY A 105 -8.45 -4.80 19.53
C GLY A 105 -7.93 -5.52 18.27
N PRO A 106 -8.09 -4.92 17.10
CA PRO A 106 -7.79 -5.56 15.81
C PRO A 106 -6.34 -5.34 15.33
N TYR A 107 -5.72 -6.36 14.72
CA TYR A 107 -4.31 -6.33 14.27
C TYR A 107 -4.01 -7.04 12.92
N PHE A 108 -5.02 -7.46 12.16
CA PHE A 108 -4.86 -8.15 10.85
C PHE A 108 -3.97 -9.40 10.83
N GLY A 109 -3.81 -10.11 11.96
CA GLY A 109 -3.12 -11.41 12.00
C GLY A 109 -4.04 -12.63 11.78
N ALA A 110 -5.35 -12.48 12.02
CA ALA A 110 -6.35 -13.53 11.86
C ALA A 110 -7.72 -12.94 11.52
N MET A 111 -8.61 -13.72 10.89
CA MET A 111 -9.94 -13.27 10.47
C MET A 111 -10.74 -12.58 11.59
N ASN A 112 -10.78 -13.21 12.77
CA ASN A 112 -11.57 -12.75 13.92
C ASN A 112 -10.96 -11.55 14.67
N THR A 113 -9.77 -11.08 14.27
CA THR A 113 -9.09 -9.90 14.86
C THR A 113 -8.74 -8.87 13.79
N THR A 114 -9.41 -8.89 12.64
CA THR A 114 -9.13 -7.97 11.52
C THR A 114 -9.87 -6.65 11.56
N GLY A 115 -10.77 -6.40 12.52
CA GLY A 115 -11.67 -5.23 12.46
C GLY A 115 -13.00 -5.51 11.75
N PHE A 116 -13.15 -6.67 11.09
CA PHE A 116 -14.43 -7.16 10.60
C PHE A 116 -15.20 -7.90 11.69
N ALA A 117 -16.54 -7.86 11.62
CA ALA A 117 -17.40 -8.55 12.58
C ALA A 117 -17.05 -10.04 12.72
N SER A 118 -17.19 -10.61 13.92
CA SER A 118 -16.80 -12.00 14.19
C SER A 118 -17.55 -13.02 13.33
N ASN A 119 -18.79 -12.71 12.92
CA ASN A 119 -19.61 -13.50 12.01
C ASN A 119 -19.43 -13.11 10.52
N TYR A 120 -18.52 -12.20 10.18
CA TYR A 120 -18.38 -11.68 8.82
C TYR A 120 -18.06 -12.78 7.81
N ALA A 121 -17.26 -13.78 8.20
CA ALA A 121 -16.98 -14.95 7.37
C ALA A 121 -18.27 -15.67 6.95
N SER A 122 -19.14 -16.00 7.90
CA SER A 122 -20.41 -16.69 7.61
C SER A 122 -21.43 -15.79 6.91
N THR A 123 -21.52 -14.51 7.28
CA THR A 123 -22.55 -13.59 6.77
C THR A 123 -22.24 -13.11 5.35
N ASN A 124 -20.96 -12.94 5.01
CA ASN A 124 -20.51 -12.36 3.75
C ASN A 124 -19.82 -13.38 2.84
N GLY A 125 -19.75 -14.65 3.24
CA GLY A 125 -18.97 -15.68 2.53
C GLY A 125 -17.49 -15.29 2.42
N ALA A 126 -16.97 -14.65 3.46
CA ALA A 126 -15.64 -14.10 3.50
C ALA A 126 -14.62 -15.13 4.02
N ASN A 127 -13.43 -15.08 3.45
CA ASN A 127 -12.26 -15.84 3.86
C ASN A 127 -11.11 -14.89 4.12
N TYR A 128 -10.10 -15.37 4.85
CA TYR A 128 -8.93 -14.60 5.22
C TYR A 128 -7.68 -15.26 4.67
N TYR A 129 -6.81 -14.45 4.06
CA TYR A 129 -5.50 -14.83 3.59
C TYR A 129 -4.48 -13.83 4.13
N GLY A 130 -3.69 -14.24 5.11
CA GLY A 130 -2.75 -13.36 5.77
C GLY A 130 -1.99 -14.07 6.87
N GLN A 131 -0.99 -13.38 7.41
CA GLN A 131 -0.20 -13.89 8.51
C GLN A 131 0.22 -12.79 9.44
N TYR A 132 0.38 -13.20 10.69
CA TYR A 132 1.08 -12.46 11.70
C TYR A 132 2.60 -12.69 11.58
N MET A 133 3.37 -11.61 11.41
CA MET A 133 4.83 -11.61 11.31
C MET A 133 5.47 -11.00 12.57
N TYR A 134 6.11 -11.85 13.37
CA TYR A 134 6.92 -11.44 14.50
C TYR A 134 8.39 -11.81 14.31
N ASP A 135 9.26 -10.81 14.38
CA ASP A 135 10.71 -11.01 14.33
C ASP A 135 11.50 -10.14 15.32
N GLY A 136 10.82 -9.36 16.17
CA GLY A 136 11.44 -8.46 17.13
C GLY A 136 12.18 -7.26 16.51
N SER A 137 12.09 -7.07 15.19
CA SER A 137 12.79 -6.00 14.48
C SER A 137 11.84 -4.87 14.10
N THR A 138 12.11 -3.66 14.57
CA THR A 138 11.36 -2.47 14.18
C THR A 138 11.85 -1.83 12.88
N ALA A 139 12.86 -2.41 12.22
CA ALA A 139 13.39 -1.89 10.96
C ALA A 139 12.31 -1.72 9.88
N ILE A 140 12.45 -0.72 9.02
CA ILE A 140 11.50 -0.50 7.92
C ILE A 140 11.49 -1.72 7.00
N ARG A 141 10.31 -2.30 6.84
CA ARG A 141 10.04 -3.38 5.89
C ARG A 141 9.06 -2.91 4.84
N TYR A 142 9.17 -3.47 3.65
CA TYR A 142 8.24 -3.22 2.55
C TYR A 142 7.32 -4.42 2.39
N PHE A 143 6.03 -4.17 2.21
CA PHE A 143 5.00 -5.18 2.02
C PHE A 143 4.39 -5.01 0.64
N GLN A 144 3.97 -6.12 0.04
CA GLN A 144 3.27 -6.17 -1.22
C GLN A 144 2.04 -7.07 -1.10
N TRP A 145 0.90 -6.52 -1.49
CA TRP A 145 -0.33 -7.25 -1.73
C TRP A 145 -0.54 -7.33 -3.24
N ASN A 146 -0.71 -8.54 -3.77
CA ASN A 146 -0.87 -8.72 -5.20
C ASN A 146 -1.95 -9.74 -5.55
N ARG A 147 -2.68 -9.44 -6.62
CA ARG A 147 -3.51 -10.37 -7.35
C ARG A 147 -3.10 -10.38 -8.83
N THR A 148 -2.84 -11.56 -9.36
CA THR A 148 -2.66 -11.81 -10.80
C THR A 148 -3.55 -12.98 -11.20
N GLY A 149 -4.48 -12.73 -12.13
CA GLY A 149 -5.62 -13.60 -12.37
C GLY A 149 -6.40 -13.92 -11.09
N ASN A 150 -6.40 -15.19 -10.71
CA ASN A 150 -7.08 -15.70 -9.51
C ASN A 150 -6.12 -16.02 -8.36
N VAL A 151 -4.85 -15.66 -8.46
CA VAL A 151 -3.85 -15.95 -7.44
C VAL A 151 -3.66 -14.72 -6.55
N LEU A 152 -3.79 -14.91 -5.23
CA LEU A 152 -3.43 -13.91 -4.23
C LEU A 152 -2.06 -14.21 -3.65
N SER A 153 -1.25 -13.17 -3.47
CA SER A 153 0.03 -13.25 -2.77
C SER A 153 0.23 -12.06 -1.83
N ILE A 154 0.92 -12.32 -0.72
CA ILE A 154 1.41 -11.30 0.20
C ILE A 154 2.90 -11.57 0.37
N SER A 155 3.71 -10.57 0.06
CA SER A 155 5.17 -10.66 0.14
C SER A 155 5.75 -9.51 0.93
N TYR A 156 6.99 -9.68 1.37
CA TYR A 156 7.77 -8.62 1.99
C TYR A 156 9.20 -8.58 1.45
N ARG A 157 9.90 -7.48 1.73
CA ARG A 157 11.35 -7.36 1.55
C ARG A 157 11.93 -6.37 2.57
N ASP A 158 13.15 -6.63 3.02
CA ASP A 158 13.83 -5.80 4.04
C ASP A 158 14.57 -4.60 3.43
N SER A 159 14.70 -4.55 2.10
CA SER A 159 15.25 -3.40 1.39
C SER A 159 14.62 -3.24 0.01
N LEU A 160 14.68 -2.03 -0.57
CA LEU A 160 14.23 -1.80 -1.94
C LEU A 160 15.05 -2.56 -3.00
N ALA A 161 16.25 -3.01 -2.66
CA ALA A 161 17.16 -3.72 -3.55
C ALA A 161 17.01 -5.26 -3.49
N SER A 162 16.35 -5.80 -2.47
CA SER A 162 16.15 -7.24 -2.29
C SER A 162 14.90 -7.75 -3.04
N SER A 163 14.93 -9.05 -3.37
CA SER A 163 13.79 -9.78 -3.91
C SER A 163 12.64 -9.88 -2.90
N TRP A 164 11.41 -10.01 -3.41
CA TRP A 164 10.23 -10.28 -2.60
C TRP A 164 10.25 -11.71 -2.05
N THR A 165 9.94 -11.84 -0.77
CA THR A 165 9.74 -13.12 -0.08
C THR A 165 8.28 -13.25 0.29
N ASN A 166 7.63 -14.34 -0.09
CA ASN A 166 6.25 -14.60 0.31
C ASN A 166 6.16 -14.69 1.83
N VAL A 167 5.22 -13.94 2.42
CA VAL A 167 4.87 -14.07 3.85
C VAL A 167 4.29 -15.46 4.10
N ILE A 168 3.34 -15.84 3.24
CA ILE A 168 2.68 -17.14 3.22
C ILE A 168 2.54 -17.61 1.77
N ALA A 169 2.37 -18.92 1.58
CA ALA A 169 2.23 -19.51 0.25
C ALA A 169 1.04 -18.89 -0.51
N PRO A 170 1.21 -18.49 -1.79
CA PRO A 170 0.12 -17.98 -2.61
C PRO A 170 -1.07 -18.92 -2.68
N ILE A 171 -2.28 -18.36 -2.73
CA ILE A 171 -3.52 -19.13 -2.85
C ILE A 171 -4.27 -18.80 -4.13
N THR A 172 -5.07 -19.75 -4.61
CA THR A 172 -6.03 -19.50 -5.69
C THR A 172 -7.41 -19.24 -5.11
N ILE A 173 -8.06 -18.19 -5.58
CA ILE A 173 -9.41 -17.78 -5.20
C ILE A 173 -10.38 -17.95 -6.38
N ALA A 174 -11.69 -17.92 -6.11
CA ALA A 174 -12.68 -17.95 -7.19
C ALA A 174 -12.72 -16.60 -7.94
N SER A 175 -13.01 -16.66 -9.24
CA SER A 175 -13.00 -15.46 -10.11
C SER A 175 -14.03 -14.40 -9.70
N ASN A 176 -15.13 -14.82 -9.05
CA ASN A 176 -16.19 -13.94 -8.56
C ASN A 176 -15.89 -13.28 -7.19
N GLN A 177 -14.74 -13.57 -6.59
CA GLN A 177 -14.37 -13.02 -5.27
C GLN A 177 -13.70 -11.65 -5.40
N LYS A 178 -14.20 -10.71 -4.58
CA LYS A 178 -13.63 -9.40 -4.31
C LYS A 178 -12.56 -9.52 -3.23
N VAL A 179 -11.73 -8.49 -3.09
CA VAL A 179 -10.62 -8.48 -2.12
C VAL A 179 -10.54 -7.12 -1.41
N VAL A 180 -10.27 -7.16 -0.11
CA VAL A 180 -9.88 -6.00 0.71
C VAL A 180 -8.52 -6.33 1.31
N ILE A 181 -7.59 -5.36 1.29
CA ILE A 181 -6.28 -5.52 1.91
C ILE A 181 -6.25 -4.79 3.26
N GLY A 182 -5.49 -5.33 4.21
CA GLY A 182 -5.29 -4.68 5.49
C GLY A 182 -4.00 -5.10 6.19
N ILE A 183 -3.70 -4.36 7.23
CA ILE A 183 -2.47 -4.45 8.02
C ILE A 183 -2.74 -3.97 9.45
N GLY A 184 -1.97 -4.44 10.41
CA GLY A 184 -2.12 -4.02 11.80
C GLY A 184 -0.98 -4.47 12.69
N GLU A 185 -0.99 -4.00 13.93
CA GLU A 185 -0.03 -4.35 14.97
C GLU A 185 -0.72 -4.88 16.22
N ALA A 186 0.04 -5.69 16.95
CA ALA A 186 -0.37 -6.30 18.21
C ALA A 186 0.60 -6.00 19.38
N ASN A 187 1.39 -4.92 19.31
CA ASN A 187 2.27 -4.45 20.38
C ASN A 187 2.81 -3.04 20.07
N PRO A 188 2.89 -2.09 21.01
CA PRO A 188 3.49 -0.80 20.73
C PRO A 188 5.02 -0.88 20.60
N ASN A 189 5.58 -0.63 19.40
CA ASN A 189 7.00 -0.41 19.07
C ASN A 189 7.23 0.19 17.65
N GLU A 190 6.45 1.18 17.24
CA GLU A 190 6.53 1.85 15.94
C GLU A 190 7.76 2.77 15.86
N THR A 191 8.59 2.59 14.84
CA THR A 191 9.72 3.48 14.54
C THR A 191 9.53 4.28 13.25
N SER A 192 8.63 3.83 12.37
CA SER A 192 8.23 4.56 11.18
C SER A 192 6.78 4.23 10.85
N PRO A 193 5.89 5.22 10.66
CA PRO A 193 4.51 5.02 10.25
C PRO A 193 4.38 4.20 8.96
N LEU A 194 3.23 3.54 8.80
CA LEU A 194 2.86 2.85 7.57
C LEU A 194 2.67 3.89 6.47
N LYS A 195 3.32 3.69 5.32
CA LYS A 195 3.20 4.58 4.16
C LYS A 195 2.84 3.80 2.92
N LEU A 196 1.79 4.23 2.23
CA LEU A 196 1.47 3.72 0.90
C LEU A 196 2.54 4.23 -0.10
N LEU A 197 3.16 3.30 -0.84
CA LEU A 197 4.25 3.61 -1.77
C LEU A 197 3.84 3.48 -3.22
N SER A 198 3.00 2.49 -3.52
CA SER A 198 2.43 2.31 -4.86
C SER A 198 1.04 1.72 -4.78
N PHE A 199 0.20 2.12 -5.71
CA PHE A 199 -1.12 1.55 -5.92
C PHE A 199 -1.32 1.31 -7.42
N TYR A 200 -1.49 0.05 -7.79
CA TYR A 200 -1.90 -0.37 -9.13
C TYR A 200 -3.18 -1.19 -9.03
N SER A 201 -4.12 -0.91 -9.92
CA SER A 201 -5.37 -1.64 -10.13
C SER A 201 -5.66 -1.67 -11.63
N SER A 202 -6.09 -2.82 -12.15
CA SER A 202 -6.49 -2.95 -13.55
C SER A 202 -7.76 -2.17 -13.89
N ASN A 203 -8.55 -1.76 -12.89
CA ASN A 203 -9.77 -0.97 -13.06
C ASN A 203 -9.53 0.54 -12.97
N MET A 204 -8.33 0.96 -12.58
CA MET A 204 -7.96 2.37 -12.55
C MET A 204 -7.16 2.69 -13.82
N ASN A 205 -7.70 3.61 -14.63
CA ASN A 205 -6.98 4.14 -15.79
C ASN A 205 -5.59 4.61 -15.34
N GLN A 206 -4.57 4.02 -15.96
CA GLN A 206 -3.17 4.07 -15.54
C GLN A 206 -2.77 5.44 -14.98
N VAL A 207 -2.45 5.48 -13.67
CA VAL A 207 -1.52 6.50 -13.18
C VAL A 207 -0.23 6.23 -13.95
N PRO A 208 0.33 7.21 -14.68
CA PRO A 208 1.54 6.98 -15.43
C PRO A 208 2.61 6.48 -14.47
N GLU A 209 3.11 5.27 -14.73
CA GLU A 209 4.37 4.78 -14.20
C GLU A 209 5.39 5.93 -14.18
N PRO A 210 6.27 6.04 -13.16
CA PRO A 210 7.29 7.10 -13.11
C PRO A 210 8.09 7.24 -14.43
N GLY A 211 8.23 6.15 -15.20
CA GLY A 211 8.83 6.15 -16.54
C GLY A 211 8.06 6.92 -17.63
N THR A 212 6.75 7.07 -17.52
CA THR A 212 5.91 7.78 -18.49
C THR A 212 6.02 9.30 -18.30
N LEU A 213 6.16 9.78 -17.07
CA LEU A 213 6.41 11.20 -16.77
C LEU A 213 7.81 11.65 -17.22
N ILE A 214 8.82 10.78 -17.08
CA ILE A 214 10.17 11.03 -17.63
C ILE A 214 10.11 11.19 -19.15
N SER A 215 9.30 10.36 -19.83
CA SER A 215 9.11 10.43 -21.28
C SER A 215 8.45 11.74 -21.72
N PHE A 216 7.45 12.23 -20.97
CA PHE A 216 6.83 13.54 -21.21
C PHE A 216 7.78 14.71 -20.92
N LEU A 217 8.60 14.61 -19.87
CA LEU A 217 9.60 15.63 -19.53
C LEU A 217 10.70 15.71 -20.60
N ILE A 218 11.18 14.56 -21.07
CA ILE A 218 12.15 14.48 -22.18
C ILE A 218 11.54 15.03 -23.47
N ALA A 219 10.29 14.67 -23.80
CA ALA A 219 9.58 15.20 -24.97
C ALA A 219 9.38 16.73 -24.90
N ALA A 220 9.02 17.27 -23.73
CA ALA A 220 8.90 18.71 -23.51
C ALA A 220 10.25 19.44 -23.60
N LEU A 221 11.32 18.86 -23.04
CA LEU A 221 12.68 19.39 -23.11
C LEU A 221 13.24 19.35 -24.55
N LEU A 222 12.96 18.28 -25.31
CA LEU A 222 13.32 18.17 -26.73
C LEU A 222 12.51 19.14 -27.59
N GLY A 223 11.21 19.32 -27.31
CA GLY A 223 10.34 20.29 -27.99
C GLY A 223 10.78 21.74 -27.78
N LEU A 224 11.21 22.09 -26.56
CA LEU A 224 11.78 23.41 -26.24
C LEU A 224 13.17 23.62 -26.86
N GLY A 225 13.92 22.54 -27.11
CA GLY A 225 15.23 22.56 -27.78
C GLY A 225 15.17 22.74 -29.31
N LEU A 226 14.06 22.34 -29.94
CA LEU A 226 13.86 22.44 -31.40
C LEU A 226 13.47 23.86 -31.87
N HIS A 227 13.07 24.76 -30.98
CA HIS A 227 12.69 26.13 -31.34
C HIS A 227 13.87 27.10 -31.54
N LYS A 228 15.12 26.62 -31.43
CA LYS A 228 16.33 27.45 -31.56
C LYS A 228 17.21 27.04 -32.75
N LYS A 229 16.61 26.83 -33.92
CA LYS A 229 17.37 26.88 -35.18
C LYS A 229 16.45 27.10 -36.38
N THR A 230 16.19 28.37 -36.68
CA THR A 230 16.17 28.95 -38.04
C THR A 230 15.78 30.43 -37.95
N ARG A 231 16.77 31.31 -37.82
CA ARG A 231 16.76 32.58 -38.53
C ARG A 231 18.16 32.76 -39.13
N ARG A 232 18.14 33.15 -40.40
CA ARG A 232 19.26 33.28 -41.35
C ARG A 232 20.37 34.15 -40.81
#